data_AF-A0A8S9WXJ7-F1
#
_entry.id   AF-A0A8S9WXJ7-F1
#
_cell.length_a   1.000
_cell.length_b   1.000
_cell.length_c   1.000
_cell.angle_alpha   90.00
_cell.angle_beta   90.00
_cell.angle_gamma   90.00
#
_symmetry.space_group_name_H-M   'P 1'
#
loop_
_entity.id
_entity.type
_entity.pdbx_description
1 polymer ?
#
loop_
_entity_poly.entity_id
_entity_poly.type
_entity_poly.pdbx_seq_one_letter_code
_entity_poly.pdbx_strand_id
1 'polypeptide(L)' 'MTFVLEKKNIVENKQSDAVSNCEKKTAWEEIAMKFNSEPAHTKRTVAQLMKCWDNVKKKEDRYFEKDGLE' A
#
# COMPACT_ATOMS: atom_id res chain seq x y z
N MET A 1 4.96 3.17 7.19
CA MET A 1 4.14 2.93 5.98
C MET A 1 2.70 3.39 6.22
N THR A 2 2.56 4.54 6.88
CA THR A 2 1.33 4.96 7.57
C THR A 2 0.24 5.39 6.58
N PHE A 3 0.63 6.05 5.49
CA PHE A 3 -0.29 6.51 4.45
C PHE A 3 -1.02 5.39 3.71
N VAL A 4 -0.37 4.24 3.52
CA VAL A 4 -1.01 3.09 2.86
C VAL A 4 -2.05 2.45 3.78
N LEU A 5 -1.80 2.46 5.10
CA LEU A 5 -2.75 1.97 6.10
C LEU A 5 -4.01 2.85 6.17
N GLU A 6 -3.87 4.16 6.01
CA GLU A 6 -5.01 5.09 5.96
C GLU A 6 -5.98 4.79 4.81
N LYS A 7 -5.47 4.36 3.65
CA LYS A 7 -6.29 3.97 2.49
C LYS A 7 -6.39 2.45 2.27
N LYS A 8 -6.08 1.65 3.31
CA LYS A 8 -6.05 0.17 3.27
C LYS A 8 -7.32 -0.42 2.66
N ASN A 9 -8.49 0.06 3.08
CA ASN A 9 -9.79 -0.42 2.61
C ASN A 9 -9.97 -0.27 1.08
N ILE A 10 -9.41 0.78 0.49
CA ILE A 10 -9.49 1.06 -0.95
C ILE A 10 -8.43 0.25 -1.70
N VAL A 11 -7.18 0.29 -1.24
CA VAL A 11 -6.06 -0.38 -1.93
C VAL A 11 -6.14 -1.92 -1.86
N GLU A 12 -6.79 -2.46 -0.82
CA GLU A 12 -7.01 -3.90 -0.64
C GLU A 12 -8.42 -4.36 -1.05
N ASN A 13 -9.24 -3.46 -1.60
CA ASN A 13 -10.55 -3.84 -2.09
C ASN A 13 -10.41 -5.00 -3.09
N LYS A 14 -11.13 -6.10 -2.87
CA LYS A 14 -11.09 -7.28 -3.76
C LYS A 14 -11.97 -7.10 -5.01
N GLN A 15 -12.81 -6.07 -5.04
CA GLN A 15 -13.60 -5.74 -6.24
C GLN A 15 -12.71 -5.34 -7.42
N SER A 16 -13.11 -5.80 -8.60
CA SER A 16 -12.38 -5.61 -9.86
C SER A 16 -13.22 -4.85 -10.89
N ASP A 17 -14.14 -4.00 -10.42
CA ASP A 17 -14.94 -3.13 -11.27
C ASP A 17 -14.10 -1.95 -11.78
N ALA A 18 -14.46 -1.39 -12.94
CA ALA A 18 -13.75 -0.25 -13.53
C ALA A 18 -13.66 0.95 -12.56
N VAL A 19 -14.71 1.18 -11.77
CA VAL A 19 -14.76 2.21 -10.73
C VAL A 19 -13.75 1.90 -9.63
N SER A 20 -13.78 0.69 -9.06
CA SER A 20 -12.86 0.29 -7.99
C SER A 20 -11.39 0.31 -8.42
N ASN A 21 -11.11 -0.03 -9.68
CA ASN A 21 -9.74 0.07 -10.23
C ASN A 21 -9.29 1.54 -10.36
N CYS A 22 -10.20 2.43 -10.77
CA CYS A 22 -9.93 3.86 -10.79
C CYS A 22 -9.67 4.40 -9.38
N GLU A 23 -10.51 4.04 -8.41
CA GLU A 23 -10.35 4.45 -7.00
C GLU A 23 -9.04 3.97 -6.39
N LYS A 24 -8.65 2.71 -6.64
CA LYS A 24 -7.34 2.18 -6.23
C LYS A 24 -6.20 2.99 -6.81
N LYS A 25 -6.27 3.31 -8.11
CA LYS A 25 -5.23 4.10 -8.78
C LYS A 25 -5.13 5.50 -8.17
N THR A 26 -6.25 6.19 -8.01
CA THR A 26 -6.32 7.51 -7.37
C THR A 26 -5.78 7.47 -5.95
N ALA A 27 -6.15 6.46 -5.16
CA ALA A 27 -5.64 6.28 -3.81
C ALA A 27 -4.12 6.14 -3.78
N TRP A 28 -3.55 5.35 -4.69
CA TRP A 28 -2.10 5.20 -4.83
C TRP A 28 -1.40 6.49 -5.26
N GLU A 29 -2.00 7.26 -6.16
CA GLU A 29 -1.48 8.58 -6.58
C GLU A 29 -1.48 9.58 -5.42
N GLU A 30 -2.54 9.62 -4.61
CA GLU A 30 -2.59 10.46 -3.42
C GLU A 30 -1.56 10.05 -2.36
N ILE A 31 -1.39 8.74 -2.13
CA ILE A 31 -0.35 8.23 -1.22
C ILE A 31 1.03 8.65 -1.73
N ALA A 32 1.32 8.49 -3.02
CA ALA A 32 2.59 8.88 -3.59
C ALA A 32 2.82 10.38 -3.51
N MET A 33 1.79 11.19 -3.73
CA MET A 33 1.87 12.64 -3.59
C MET A 33 2.19 13.03 -2.14
N LYS A 34 1.45 12.52 -1.15
CA LYS A 34 1.72 12.79 0.27
C LYS A 34 3.13 12.36 0.66
N PHE A 35 3.51 11.13 0.30
CA PHE A 35 4.83 10.58 0.60
C PHE A 35 5.97 11.41 -0.02
N ASN A 36 5.79 11.87 -1.26
CA ASN A 36 6.79 12.70 -1.94
C ASN A 36 6.78 14.17 -1.51
N SER A 37 5.72 14.61 -0.83
CA SER A 37 5.64 15.94 -0.22
C SER A 37 6.40 16.02 1.09
N GLU A 38 6.71 14.88 1.73
CA GLU A 38 7.51 14.86 2.95
C GLU A 38 9.01 14.97 2.63
N PRO A 39 9.71 15.97 3.18
CA PRO A 39 11.14 16.18 2.91
C PRO A 39 12.05 15.11 3.54
N ALA A 40 11.53 14.34 4.50
CA ALA A 40 12.27 13.28 5.20
C ALA A 40 12.44 12.00 4.37
N HIS A 41 11.71 11.86 3.27
CA HIS A 41 11.68 10.63 2.49
C HIS A 41 12.21 10.82 1.08
N THR A 42 12.96 9.82 0.59
CA THR A 42 13.34 9.76 -0.82
C THR A 42 12.09 9.62 -1.67
N LYS A 43 11.96 10.44 -2.72
CA LYS A 43 10.79 10.39 -3.61
C LYS A 43 10.63 8.99 -4.21
N ARG A 44 9.41 8.45 -4.12
CA ARG A 44 9.02 7.15 -4.66
C ARG A 44 7.88 7.31 -5.66
N THR A 45 7.91 6.50 -6.71
CA THR A 45 6.79 6.42 -7.65
C THR A 45 5.68 5.52 -7.08
N VAL A 46 4.46 5.69 -7.60
CA VAL A 46 3.32 4.83 -7.29
C VAL A 46 3.68 3.34 -7.39
N ALA A 47 4.33 2.93 -8.47
CA ALA A 47 4.74 1.54 -8.69
C ALA A 47 5.70 1.02 -7.59
N GLN A 48 6.62 1.87 -7.11
CA GLN A 48 7.53 1.49 -6.03
C GLN A 48 6.78 1.34 -4.70
N LEU A 49 5.82 2.22 -4.41
CA LEU A 49 5.00 2.14 -3.20
C LEU A 49 4.09 0.90 -3.20
N MET A 50 3.48 0.60 -4.35
CA MET A 50 2.69 -0.63 -4.54
C MET A 50 3.54 -1.87 -4.29
N LYS A 51 4.74 -1.94 -4.88
CA LYS A 51 5.66 -3.06 -4.71
C LYS A 51 6.16 -3.19 -3.26
N CYS A 52 6.47 -2.08 -2.61
CA CYS A 52 6.83 -2.08 -1.20
C CYS A 52 5.68 -2.59 -0.34
N TRP A 53 4.44 -2.19 -0.61
CA TRP A 53 3.27 -2.66 0.13
C TRP A 53 3.02 -4.15 -0.06
N ASP A 54 3.15 -4.68 -1.28
CA ASP A 54 3.07 -6.12 -1.54
C ASP A 54 4.14 -6.89 -0.73
N ASN A 55 5.38 -6.35 -0.69
CA ASN A 55 6.46 -6.94 0.12
C ASN A 55 6.17 -6.88 1.63
N VAL A 56 5.62 -5.77 2.13
CA VAL A 56 5.25 -5.64 3.54
C VAL A 56 4.12 -6.57 3.90
N LYS A 57 3.07 -6.67 3.06
CA LYS A 57 2.01 -7.67 3.22
C LYS A 57 2.56 -9.08 3.28
N LYS A 58 3.40 -9.47 2.32
CA LYS A 58 4.03 -10.80 2.29
C LYS A 58 4.91 -11.05 3.52
N LYS A 59 5.54 -10.01 4.07
CA LYS A 59 6.34 -10.13 5.28
C LYS A 59 5.43 -10.30 6.49
N GLU A 60 4.38 -9.50 6.62
CA GLU A 60 3.41 -9.55 7.72
C GLU A 60 2.68 -10.90 7.77
N ASP A 61 2.29 -11.44 6.61
CA ASP A 61 1.70 -12.78 6.47
C ASP A 61 2.66 -13.89 6.96
N ARG A 62 3.95 -13.78 6.61
CA ARG A 62 4.99 -14.71 7.09
C ARG A 62 5.31 -14.58 8.57
N TYR A 63 5.16 -13.40 9.18
CA TYR A 63 5.35 -13.23 10.62
C TYR A 63 4.16 -13.83 11.38
N PHE A 64 2.93 -13.61 10.90
CA PHE A 64 1.74 -14.24 11.49
C PHE A 64 1.79 -15.78 11.42
N GLU A 65 2.36 -16.34 10.35
CA GLU A 65 2.57 -17.79 10.22
C GLU A 65 3.70 -18.33 11.11
N LYS A 66 4.65 -17.48 11.53
CA LYS A 66 5.74 -17.86 12.44
C LYS A 66 5.38 -17.73 13.92
N ASP A 67 4.64 -16.70 14.30
CA ASP A 67 4.19 -16.47 15.68
C ASP A 67 3.04 -17.40 16.12
N GLY A 68 2.44 -18.18 15.20
CA GLY A 68 1.46 -19.24 15.52
C GLY A 68 2.07 -20.64 15.72
N LEU A 69 3.40 -20.75 15.72
CA LEU A 69 4.16 -22.01 15.78
C LEU A 69 5.16 -22.06 16.95
N GLU A 70 5.04 -21.18 17.95
CA GLU A 70 5.84 -21.21 19.19
C GLU A 70 4.99 -21.49 20.43
#